data_AF-A0A7Y9RYS1-F1
#
_entry.id   AF-A0A7Y9RYS1-F1
#
_cell.length_a   1.000
_cell.length_b   1.000
_cell.length_c   1.000
_cell.angle_alpha   90.00
_cell.angle_beta   90.00
_cell.angle_gamma   90.00
#
_symmetry.space_group_name_H-M   'P 1'
#
loop_
_entity.id
_entity.type
_entity.pdbx_description
1 polymer ?
#
loop_
_entity_poly.entity_id
_entity_poly.type
_entity_poly.pdbx_seq_one_letter_code
_entity_poly.pdbx_strand_id
1 'polypeptide(L)'
;MLTLVLSMLLITLVAGVVVAYVAFPHRGRPLPAAPWLGDALRRGVDALPTVAEEEREAPAARAPALVPAQRAPRQATRDRG
;
A
#
# COMPACT_ATOMS: atom_id res chain seq x y z
N MET A 1 -39.47 1.72 16.35
CA MET A 1 -38.71 0.54 16.82
C MET A 1 -37.96 -0.15 15.68
N LEU A 2 -38.62 -0.58 14.60
CA LEU A 2 -37.96 -1.21 13.44
C LEU A 2 -36.78 -0.40 12.89
N THR A 3 -36.94 0.90 12.68
CA THR A 3 -35.87 1.80 12.18
C THR A 3 -34.63 1.77 13.06
N LEU A 4 -34.79 1.71 14.38
CA LEU A 4 -33.69 1.69 15.33
C LEU A 4 -32.92 0.36 15.25
N VAL A 5 -33.65 -0.75 15.12
CA VAL A 5 -33.06 -2.08 14.91
C VAL A 5 -32.28 -2.13 13.59
N LEU A 6 -32.84 -1.57 12.50
CA LEU A 6 -32.17 -1.46 11.21
C LEU A 6 -30.90 -0.61 11.30
N SER A 7 -30.95 0.54 11.96
CA SER A 7 -29.79 1.40 12.15
C SER A 7 -28.70 0.71 12.95
N MET A 8 -29.05 0.03 14.06
CA MET A 8 -28.11 -0.77 14.86
C MET A 8 -27.47 -1.86 14.01
N LEU A 9 -28.27 -2.64 13.29
CA LEU A 9 -27.76 -3.70 12.42
C LEU A 9 -26.82 -3.15 11.34
N LEU A 10 -27.19 -2.03 10.71
CA LEU A 10 -26.40 -1.38 9.69
C LEU A 10 -25.03 -0.96 10.23
N ILE A 11 -24.98 -0.25 11.36
CA ILE A 11 -23.69 0.19 11.92
C ILE A 11 -22.83 -1.00 12.38
N THR A 12 -23.44 -2.06 12.89
CA THR A 12 -22.72 -3.29 13.28
C THR A 12 -22.13 -3.97 12.05
N LEU A 13 -22.88 -4.03 10.94
CA LEU A 13 -22.37 -4.57 9.68
C LEU A 13 -21.18 -3.76 9.17
N VAL A 14 -21.31 -2.43 9.12
CA VAL A 14 -20.25 -1.53 8.66
C VAL A 14 -18.99 -1.69 9.52
N ALA A 15 -19.13 -1.71 10.85
CA ALA A 15 -18.02 -1.93 11.76
C ALA A 15 -17.35 -3.29 11.53
N GLY A 16 -18.14 -4.35 11.33
CA GLY A 16 -17.62 -5.68 11.01
C GLY A 16 -16.81 -5.71 9.71
N VAL A 17 -17.29 -5.01 8.67
CA VAL A 17 -16.57 -4.87 7.40
C VAL A 17 -15.24 -4.15 7.59
N VAL A 18 -15.21 -3.05 8.36
CA VAL A 18 -13.97 -2.32 8.66
C VAL A 18 -12.96 -3.21 9.38
N VAL A 19 -13.39 -3.94 10.41
CA VAL A 19 -12.52 -4.87 11.14
C VAL A 19 -12.00 -5.97 10.22
N ALA A 20 -12.85 -6.55 9.37
CA ALA A 20 -12.44 -7.57 8.41
C ALA A 20 -11.40 -7.02 7.41
N TYR A 21 -11.60 -5.81 6.89
CA TYR A 21 -10.65 -5.16 5.99
C TYR A 21 -9.29 -4.90 6.64
N VAL A 22 -9.30 -4.39 7.87
CA VAL A 22 -8.08 -4.06 8.64
C VAL A 22 -7.36 -5.32 9.10
N ALA A 23 -8.09 -6.33 9.59
CA ALA A 23 -7.52 -7.58 10.11
C ALA A 23 -6.96 -8.48 9.00
N PHE A 24 -7.52 -8.40 7.79
CA PHE A 24 -7.01 -9.07 6.59
C PHE A 24 -6.39 -8.05 5.62
N PRO A 25 -5.19 -7.50 5.91
CA PRO A 25 -4.50 -6.61 4.99
C PRO A 25 -4.23 -7.37 3.68
N HIS A 26 -4.82 -6.88 2.59
CA HIS A 26 -5.04 -7.62 1.36
C HIS A 26 -3.74 -7.87 0.59
N ARG A 27 -2.99 -8.91 0.97
CA ARG A 27 -1.94 -9.49 0.13
C ARG A 27 -2.59 -10.43 -0.89
N GLY A 28 -3.28 -9.88 -1.90
CA GLY A 28 -3.74 -10.57 -3.11
C GLY A 28 -4.56 -11.87 -2.93
N ARG A 29 -4.96 -12.24 -1.71
CA ARG A 29 -5.70 -13.46 -1.42
C ARG A 29 -7.20 -13.15 -1.30
N PRO A 30 -8.07 -14.02 -1.85
CA PRO A 30 -9.51 -13.86 -1.77
C PRO A 30 -9.97 -13.88 -0.31
N LEU A 31 -10.95 -13.06 0.03
CA LEU A 31 -11.57 -13.06 1.35
C LEU A 31 -12.21 -14.44 1.61
N PRO A 32 -11.85 -15.15 2.70
CA PRO A 32 -12.31 -16.51 2.93
C PRO A 32 -13.84 -16.64 3.06
N ALA A 33 -14.51 -15.58 3.50
CA ALA A 33 -15.97 -15.56 3.66
C ALA A 33 -16.74 -15.06 2.42
N ALA A 34 -16.07 -14.46 1.43
CA ALA A 34 -16.72 -13.88 0.25
C ALA A 34 -15.81 -13.94 -1.00
N PRO A 35 -15.47 -15.14 -1.49
CA PRO A 35 -14.62 -15.29 -2.69
C PRO A 35 -15.23 -14.61 -3.92
N TRP A 36 -16.57 -14.64 -4.03
CA TRP A 36 -17.33 -14.02 -5.12
C TRP A 36 -17.13 -12.49 -5.22
N LEU A 37 -16.85 -11.81 -4.10
CA LEU A 37 -16.61 -10.37 -4.07
C LEU A 37 -15.27 -10.02 -4.72
N GLY A 38 -14.25 -10.86 -4.48
CA GLY A 38 -12.94 -10.73 -5.14
C GLY A 38 -13.03 -10.93 -6.65
N ASP A 39 -13.83 -11.91 -7.10
CA ASP A 39 -14.04 -12.16 -8.52
C ASP A 39 -14.81 -11.03 -9.23
N ALA A 40 -15.73 -10.36 -8.53
CA ALA A 40 -16.46 -9.22 -9.06
C ALA A 40 -15.56 -7.97 -9.18
N LEU A 41 -14.77 -7.69 -8.14
CA LEU A 41 -13.78 -6.60 -8.16
C LEU A 41 -12.72 -6.80 -9.25
N ARG A 42 -12.20 -8.03 -9.40
CA ARG A 42 -11.20 -8.36 -10.43
C ARG A 42 -11.74 -8.14 -11.84
N ARG A 43 -12.97 -8.59 -12.11
CA ARG A 43 -13.67 -8.32 -13.37
C ARG A 43 -13.89 -6.82 -13.62
N GLY A 44 -14.15 -6.05 -12.56
CA GLY A 44 -14.26 -4.59 -12.66
C GLY A 44 -12.93 -3.93 -13.04
N VAL A 45 -11.82 -4.35 -12.42
CA VAL A 45 -10.47 -3.86 -12.75
C VAL A 45 -10.07 -4.23 -14.18
N ASP A 46 -10.32 -5.45 -14.61
CA ASP A 46 -10.01 -5.90 -15.98
C ASP A 46 -10.82 -5.15 -17.04
N ALA A 47 -11.98 -4.59 -16.67
CA ALA A 47 -12.83 -3.80 -17.56
C ALA A 47 -12.46 -2.30 -17.59
N LEU A 48 -11.60 -1.82 -16.69
CA LEU A 48 -11.15 -0.43 -16.68
C LEU A 48 -10.03 -0.25 -17.72
N PRO A 49 -10.07 0.82 -18.53
CA PRO A 49 -8.95 1.15 -19.41
C PRO A 49 -7.71 1.42 -18.54
N THR A 50 -6.69 0.59 -18.70
CA THR A 50 -5.40 0.81 -18.02
C THR A 50 -4.76 2.06 -18.60
N VAL A 51 -4.39 3.01 -17.74
CA VAL A 51 -3.57 4.16 -18.14
C VAL A 51 -2.22 3.61 -18.60
N ALA A 52 -1.85 3.81 -19.87
CA ALA A 52 -0.52 3.50 -20.35
C ALA A 52 0.48 4.37 -19.58
N GLU A 53 1.52 3.77 -19.02
CA GLU A 53 2.66 4.45 -18.39
C GLU A 53 3.55 5.13 -19.46
N GLU A 54 2.96 5.82 -20.44
CA GLU A 54 3.71 6.54 -21.49
C GLU A 54 4.22 7.91 -21.03
N GLU A 55 3.99 8.30 -19.78
CA GLU A 55 4.55 9.54 -19.24
C GLU A 55 5.03 9.37 -17.79
N ARG A 56 5.75 8.28 -17.51
CA ARG A 56 6.81 8.31 -16.50
C ARG A 56 8.16 8.56 -17.17
N GLU A 57 8.23 9.61 -17.98
CA GLU A 57 9.51 10.25 -18.30
C GLU A 57 10.07 10.75 -16.96
N ALA A 58 11.09 10.05 -16.47
CA ALA A 58 11.74 10.33 -15.22
C ALA A 58 12.26 11.78 -15.19
N PRO A 59 12.05 12.58 -14.13
CA PRO A 59 12.99 13.62 -13.79
C PRO A 59 14.21 12.96 -13.13
N ALA A 60 14.98 12.19 -13.89
CA ALA A 60 16.36 11.82 -13.56
C ALA A 60 17.32 13.00 -13.81
N ALA A 61 16.86 14.23 -13.58
CA ALA A 61 17.60 15.47 -13.79
C ALA A 61 17.55 16.38 -12.54
N ARG A 62 17.50 15.79 -11.34
CA ARG A 62 17.83 16.49 -10.10
C ARG A 62 18.37 15.56 -9.00
N ALA A 63 19.30 14.69 -9.38
CA ALA A 63 20.32 14.26 -8.41
C ALA A 63 21.41 15.34 -8.40
N PRO A 64 21.54 16.18 -7.36
CA PRO A 64 22.84 16.82 -7.14
C PRO A 64 23.84 15.69 -6.95
N ALA A 65 24.96 15.77 -7.66
CA ALA A 65 26.06 14.84 -7.57
C ALA A 65 26.45 14.64 -6.10
N LEU A 66 26.04 13.53 -5.50
CA LEU A 66 26.71 12.98 -4.34
C LEU A 66 28.03 12.42 -4.84
N VAL A 67 29.02 13.32 -4.91
CA VAL A 67 30.43 12.96 -5.03
C VAL A 67 30.71 11.86 -4.00
N PRO A 68 31.21 10.68 -4.40
CA PRO A 68 31.61 9.65 -3.44
C PRO A 68 32.91 10.09 -2.78
N ALA A 69 32.82 10.92 -1.74
CA ALA A 69 33.96 11.28 -0.89
C ALA A 69 34.21 10.21 0.19
N GLN A 70 34.08 8.92 -0.16
CA GLN A 70 34.41 7.81 0.73
C GLN A 70 35.44 6.87 0.10
N ARG A 71 36.56 7.46 -0.34
CA ARG A 71 37.84 6.77 -0.45
C ARG A 71 38.95 7.70 0.02
N ALA A 72 39.35 7.55 1.28
CA ALA A 72 40.77 7.48 1.62
C ALA A 72 40.96 6.86 3.02
N PRO A 73 41.78 5.80 3.15
CA PRO A 73 42.23 5.24 4.42
C PRO A 73 43.51 5.94 4.90
N ARG A 74 43.65 6.15 6.21
CA ARG A 74 44.90 6.26 7.01
C ARG A 74 44.49 6.71 8.43
N GLN A 75 44.49 5.84 9.44
CA GLN A 75 45.65 5.48 10.28
C GLN A 75 46.50 6.68 10.71
N ALA A 76 46.88 6.67 12.01
CA ALA A 76 47.54 7.70 12.81
C ALA A 76 46.53 8.74 13.35
N THR A 77 46.12 8.71 14.60
CA THR A 77 46.99 8.80 15.78
C THR A 77 46.42 8.03 16.97
N ARG A 78 46.82 6.75 17.06
CA ARG A 78 47.22 6.18 18.34
C ARG A 78 48.49 6.95 18.74
N ASP A 79 48.55 7.42 19.99
CA ASP A 79 49.70 8.06 20.66
C ASP A 79 49.65 9.59 20.84
N ARG A 80 49.06 10.05 21.96
CA ARG A 80 49.72 10.97 22.91
C ARG A 80 48.86 11.28 24.14
N GLY A 81 49.42 11.03 25.32
CA GLY A 81 49.10 11.76 26.57
C GLY A 81 48.22 11.01 27.54
#